data_AF-A0A565EAD6-F1
#
_entry.id   AF-A0A565EAD6-F1
#
_cell.length_a   1.000
_cell.length_b   1.000
_cell.length_c   1.000
_cell.angle_alpha   90.00
_cell.angle_beta   90.00
_cell.angle_gamma   90.00
#
_symmetry.space_group_name_H-M   'P 1'
#
loop_
_entity.id
_entity.type
_entity.pdbx_description
1 polymer ?
#
loop_
_entity_poly.entity_id
_entity_poly.type
_entity_poly.pdbx_seq_one_letter_code
_entity_poly.pdbx_strand_id
1 'polypeptide(L)'
;MNAYETQLEFSGAQGHAVVVECDKPWRLVFWSKAQYVGCWDLGKGVWFTPEWLETNSPEDHHCYEPIMDKQLRYSRIRILESGPARAKVHWHYACCNMRYQVFNGNTTADEYYTVYPNGTAIRKLVAWPGNESDLGGNPNFWEVLEYILINGKGTRPEENLVLQKAFTLQNLEGKEISFSWPPPKNSHGPLCASYPEIADWKMYIGRVHLKDRPDPYTIIAKDQRIFPYKPCTYCKGDHPSFGLFSGDVNTFKHWPATDMEDFVLAADAGEDVGKVATHSSFINCQYSSVPGDRPPRPTSWLFLTGATDMPSTFLVDLAKSWYYPAQVETGYENKGKIPGMARGRVLYEGYAYSEMAYRFRKYGEDKIEFQMTPKENVINPVFIVNGWRSSSAGISFNGRKLGEEQFWTQISGEDLVMWVNEIIDRATKITISA
;
A
#
# COMPACT_ATOMS: atom_id res chain seq x y z
N MET A 1 11.65 1.98 -14.28
CA MET A 1 11.27 0.83 -13.43
C MET A 1 11.75 -0.48 -14.01
N ASN A 2 12.06 -1.44 -13.15
CA ASN A 2 12.37 -2.81 -13.54
C ASN A 2 11.85 -3.79 -12.47
N ALA A 3 10.93 -4.66 -12.83
CA ALA A 3 10.51 -5.79 -11.99
C ALA A 3 11.12 -7.09 -12.53
N TYR A 4 11.76 -7.88 -11.67
CA TYR A 4 12.43 -9.13 -12.04
C TYR A 4 12.47 -10.13 -10.89
N GLU A 5 12.70 -11.40 -11.25
CA GLU A 5 12.93 -12.50 -10.30
C GLU A 5 14.43 -12.69 -10.05
N THR A 6 14.81 -13.01 -8.81
CA THR A 6 16.21 -13.22 -8.42
C THR A 6 16.32 -14.12 -7.18
N GLN A 7 17.55 -14.40 -6.73
CA GLN A 7 17.85 -14.90 -5.40
C GLN A 7 18.32 -13.73 -4.53
N LEU A 8 17.59 -13.43 -3.46
CA LEU A 8 17.91 -12.39 -2.51
C LEU A 8 18.45 -13.02 -1.22
N GLU A 9 19.51 -12.44 -0.68
CA GLU A 9 20.02 -12.76 0.65
C GLU A 9 19.60 -11.66 1.64
N PHE A 10 19.01 -12.07 2.77
CA PHE A 10 18.68 -11.19 3.87
C PHE A 10 18.92 -11.92 5.19
N SER A 11 19.64 -11.27 6.12
CA SER A 11 19.94 -11.83 7.45
C SER A 11 20.60 -13.22 7.43
N GLY A 12 21.40 -13.52 6.41
CA GLY A 12 22.11 -14.79 6.24
C GLY A 12 21.25 -15.95 5.71
N ALA A 13 20.00 -15.68 5.32
CA ALA A 13 19.18 -16.62 4.56
C ALA A 13 19.10 -16.18 3.10
N GLN A 14 19.15 -17.14 2.18
CA GLN A 14 18.95 -16.93 0.76
C GLN A 14 17.59 -17.49 0.33
N GLY A 15 16.92 -16.81 -0.59
CA GLY A 15 15.63 -17.26 -1.11
C GLY A 15 15.22 -16.56 -2.39
N HIS A 16 14.25 -17.15 -3.10
CA HIS A 16 13.67 -16.57 -4.29
C HIS A 16 13.00 -15.23 -3.95
N ALA A 17 13.17 -14.23 -4.81
CA ALA A 17 12.53 -12.93 -4.66
C ALA A 17 12.02 -12.39 -5.98
N VAL A 18 10.90 -11.67 -5.92
CA VAL A 18 10.54 -10.66 -6.91
C VAL A 18 10.98 -9.30 -6.37
N VAL A 19 11.74 -8.55 -7.17
CA VAL A 19 12.22 -7.20 -6.82
C VAL A 19 11.67 -6.21 -7.83
N VAL A 20 11.20 -5.05 -7.35
CA VAL A 20 10.79 -3.91 -8.17
C VAL A 20 11.69 -2.72 -7.87
N GLU A 21 12.57 -2.41 -8.81
CA GLU A 21 13.43 -1.24 -8.76
C GLU A 21 12.69 0.00 -9.28
N CYS A 22 12.86 1.10 -8.55
CA CYS A 22 12.38 2.43 -8.91
C CYS A 22 13.55 3.42 -9.06
N ASP A 23 13.27 4.69 -9.37
CA ASP A 23 14.33 5.69 -9.59
C ASP A 23 14.83 6.29 -8.26
N LYS A 24 14.87 5.45 -7.21
CA LYS A 24 15.20 5.77 -5.83
C LYS A 24 16.13 4.70 -5.26
N PRO A 25 16.90 4.99 -4.18
CA PRO A 25 17.80 4.02 -3.56
C PRO A 25 17.08 2.93 -2.73
N TRP A 26 15.75 2.95 -2.69
CA TRP A 26 14.90 1.92 -2.08
C TRP A 26 14.10 1.19 -3.16
N ARG A 27 13.61 0.00 -2.81
CA ARG A 27 12.90 -0.89 -3.74
C ARG A 27 11.83 -1.69 -3.03
N LEU A 28 10.86 -2.22 -3.78
CA LEU A 28 9.86 -3.12 -3.24
C LEU A 28 10.30 -4.56 -3.47
N VAL A 29 10.30 -5.39 -2.44
CA VAL A 29 10.74 -6.79 -2.49
C VAL A 29 9.63 -7.72 -1.99
N PHE A 30 9.51 -8.87 -2.64
CA PHE A 30 8.66 -9.99 -2.23
C PHE A 30 9.57 -11.21 -2.14
N TRP A 31 9.91 -11.63 -0.92
CA TRP A 31 10.94 -12.63 -0.69
C TRP A 31 10.36 -13.91 -0.08
N SER A 32 10.81 -15.07 -0.57
CA SER A 32 10.25 -16.38 -0.20
C SER A 32 10.41 -16.69 1.29
N LYS A 33 11.48 -16.20 1.92
CA LYS A 33 11.74 -16.36 3.36
C LYS A 33 11.05 -15.28 4.22
N ALA A 34 10.26 -14.41 3.60
CA ALA A 34 9.28 -13.54 4.24
C ALA A 34 7.87 -13.82 3.67
N GLN A 35 7.61 -15.05 3.22
CA GLN A 35 6.32 -15.51 2.70
C GLN A 35 5.76 -14.69 1.53
N TYR A 36 6.63 -14.02 0.78
CA TYR A 36 6.30 -13.07 -0.27
C TYR A 36 5.44 -11.88 0.19
N VAL A 37 5.47 -11.53 1.48
CA VAL A 37 4.92 -10.25 1.95
C VAL A 37 5.64 -9.10 1.24
N GLY A 38 4.88 -8.13 0.74
CA GLY A 38 5.43 -6.92 0.11
C GLY A 38 6.17 -6.05 1.13
N CYS A 39 7.49 -5.92 0.96
CA CYS A 39 8.36 -5.17 1.86
C CYS A 39 9.13 -4.09 1.09
N TRP A 40 9.10 -2.85 1.56
CA TRP A 40 10.01 -1.81 1.10
C TRP A 40 11.40 -2.05 1.70
N ASP A 41 12.38 -2.39 0.86
CA ASP A 41 13.79 -2.47 1.23
C ASP A 41 14.38 -1.05 1.26
N LEU A 42 14.65 -0.56 2.47
CA LEU A 42 15.13 0.78 2.75
C LEU A 42 16.67 0.84 2.89
N GLY A 43 17.34 -0.27 2.57
CA GLY A 43 18.77 -0.44 2.68
C GLY A 43 19.25 -0.84 4.08
N LYS A 44 20.52 -1.28 4.13
CA LYS A 44 21.23 -1.66 5.37
C LYS A 44 20.47 -2.68 6.23
N GLY A 45 19.76 -3.62 5.58
CA GLY A 45 19.03 -4.70 6.27
C GLY A 45 17.77 -4.23 7.00
N VAL A 46 17.20 -3.08 6.63
CA VAL A 46 15.95 -2.60 7.23
C VAL A 46 14.86 -2.53 6.18
N TRP A 47 13.77 -3.25 6.44
CA TRP A 47 12.61 -3.27 5.58
C TRP A 47 11.36 -2.76 6.30
N PHE A 48 10.35 -2.36 5.54
CA PHE A 48 9.04 -1.98 6.07
C PHE A 48 7.94 -2.68 5.29
N THR A 49 6.87 -3.11 5.95
CA THR A 49 5.66 -3.59 5.28
C THR A 49 4.41 -2.92 5.86
N PRO A 50 3.43 -2.57 5.01
CA PRO A 50 2.10 -2.16 5.44
C PRO A 50 1.17 -3.36 5.70
N GLU A 51 1.73 -4.52 6.02
CA GLU A 51 1.01 -5.75 6.41
C GLU A 51 0.19 -6.40 5.27
N TRP A 52 -0.82 -7.20 5.66
CA TRP A 52 -1.59 -8.16 4.88
C TRP A 52 -3.05 -8.20 5.39
N LEU A 53 -3.80 -9.24 5.06
CA LEU A 53 -5.10 -9.58 5.63
C LEU A 53 -4.89 -10.63 6.73
N GLU A 54 -5.38 -10.33 7.92
CA GLU A 54 -5.22 -11.20 9.08
C GLU A 54 -6.51 -11.32 9.89
N THR A 55 -6.66 -12.46 10.54
CA THR A 55 -7.65 -12.66 11.59
C THR A 55 -7.13 -13.65 12.63
N ASN A 56 -7.74 -13.68 13.80
CA ASN A 56 -7.52 -14.71 14.80
C ASN A 56 -8.85 -15.24 15.34
N SER A 57 -8.78 -16.34 16.09
CA SER A 57 -9.94 -16.98 16.69
C SER A 57 -10.02 -16.72 18.21
N PRO A 58 -11.22 -16.63 18.82
CA PRO A 58 -11.41 -16.79 20.26
C PRO A 58 -11.48 -18.26 20.68
N GLU A 59 -11.72 -19.19 19.76
CA GLU A 59 -11.89 -20.63 20.03
C GLU A 59 -10.54 -21.36 20.04
N ASP A 60 -9.60 -20.86 19.25
CA ASP A 60 -8.22 -21.30 19.28
C ASP A 60 -7.29 -20.08 19.32
N HIS A 61 -6.14 -20.22 19.97
CA HIS A 61 -5.23 -19.09 20.15
C HIS A 61 -4.38 -18.81 18.89
N HIS A 62 -4.74 -19.34 17.71
CA HIS A 62 -3.96 -19.10 16.50
C HIS A 62 -4.27 -17.76 15.88
N CYS A 63 -3.25 -17.19 15.26
CA CYS A 63 -3.42 -16.23 14.20
C CYS A 63 -3.49 -16.97 12.84
N TYR A 64 -4.29 -16.42 11.94
CA TYR A 64 -4.49 -16.87 10.56
C TYR A 64 -4.02 -15.79 9.60
N GLU A 65 -2.83 -15.97 9.05
CA GLU A 65 -2.10 -14.94 8.30
C GLU A 65 -1.04 -15.56 7.39
N PRO A 66 -0.60 -14.86 6.32
CA PRO A 66 0.36 -15.39 5.36
C PRO A 66 1.71 -15.77 5.97
N ILE A 67 2.15 -15.12 7.06
CA ILE A 67 3.46 -15.41 7.66
C ILE A 67 3.52 -16.76 8.37
N MET A 68 2.38 -17.40 8.62
CA MET A 68 2.32 -18.77 9.13
C MET A 68 2.62 -19.82 8.06
N ASP A 69 2.54 -19.46 6.77
CA ASP A 69 2.83 -20.35 5.65
C ASP A 69 4.34 -20.53 5.41
N LYS A 70 5.08 -21.04 6.42
CA LYS A 70 6.55 -21.18 6.37
C LYS A 70 7.04 -21.96 5.16
N GLN A 71 6.26 -22.97 4.74
CA GLN A 71 6.54 -23.83 3.59
C GLN A 71 6.00 -23.30 2.24
N LEU A 72 5.38 -22.12 2.20
CA LEU A 72 4.81 -21.52 0.99
C LEU A 72 3.81 -22.46 0.29
N ARG A 73 2.93 -23.11 1.04
CA ARG A 73 1.88 -23.98 0.49
C ARG A 73 0.86 -23.17 -0.32
N TYR A 74 0.57 -21.95 0.13
CA TYR A 74 -0.48 -21.09 -0.40
C TYR A 74 0.04 -19.78 -1.00
N SER A 75 1.16 -19.25 -0.50
CA SER A 75 1.71 -17.96 -0.96
C SER A 75 2.34 -18.05 -2.35
N ARG A 76 1.90 -17.21 -3.30
CA ARG A 76 2.39 -17.16 -4.69
C ARG A 76 2.57 -15.72 -5.16
N ILE A 77 3.66 -15.45 -5.87
CA ILE A 77 3.98 -14.14 -6.42
C ILE A 77 4.13 -14.21 -7.94
N ARG A 78 3.70 -13.17 -8.67
CA ARG A 78 3.93 -13.02 -10.11
C ARG A 78 4.09 -11.56 -10.50
N ILE A 79 4.98 -11.29 -11.46
CA ILE A 79 5.07 -10.00 -12.13
C ILE A 79 3.95 -9.95 -13.18
N LEU A 80 3.12 -8.91 -13.11
CA LEU A 80 2.05 -8.65 -14.09
C LEU A 80 2.51 -7.69 -15.19
N GLU A 81 3.34 -6.72 -14.83
CA GLU A 81 3.75 -5.63 -15.70
C GLU A 81 5.14 -5.14 -15.27
N SER A 82 6.03 -4.89 -16.24
CA SER A 82 7.35 -4.32 -16.00
C SER A 82 7.71 -3.42 -17.18
N GLY A 83 7.88 -2.13 -16.95
CA GLY A 83 8.32 -1.19 -17.97
C GLY A 83 8.59 0.20 -17.40
N PRO A 84 9.09 1.15 -18.20
CA PRO A 84 9.66 2.39 -17.69
C PRO A 84 8.65 3.26 -16.91
N ALA A 85 7.36 3.23 -17.29
CA ALA A 85 6.32 4.06 -16.66
C ALA A 85 5.85 3.52 -15.30
N ARG A 86 5.82 2.20 -15.10
CA ARG A 86 5.41 1.54 -13.85
C ARG A 86 5.74 0.05 -13.86
N ALA A 87 5.63 -0.59 -12.70
CA ALA A 87 5.58 -2.04 -12.59
C ALA A 87 4.35 -2.48 -11.79
N LYS A 88 3.84 -3.68 -12.07
CA LYS A 88 2.74 -4.29 -11.34
C LYS A 88 3.10 -5.70 -10.89
N VAL A 89 2.89 -5.97 -9.61
CA VAL A 89 3.11 -7.29 -9.01
C VAL A 89 1.81 -7.77 -8.38
N HIS A 90 1.55 -9.07 -8.46
CA HIS A 90 0.41 -9.74 -7.83
C HIS A 90 0.89 -10.81 -6.86
N TRP A 91 0.44 -10.69 -5.62
CA TRP A 91 0.70 -11.62 -4.53
C TRP A 91 -0.61 -12.26 -4.08
N HIS A 92 -0.67 -13.59 -4.07
CA HIS A 92 -1.81 -14.37 -3.60
C HIS A 92 -1.41 -15.19 -2.38
N TYR A 93 -2.27 -15.30 -1.37
CA TYR A 93 -2.05 -16.13 -0.19
C TYR A 93 -3.36 -16.60 0.46
N ALA A 94 -3.23 -17.54 1.40
CA ALA A 94 -4.30 -17.96 2.31
C ALA A 94 -3.99 -17.50 3.73
N CYS A 95 -5.03 -17.16 4.50
CA CYS A 95 -4.91 -16.91 5.94
C CYS A 95 -4.93 -18.28 6.65
N CYS A 96 -3.75 -18.88 6.85
CA CYS A 96 -3.60 -20.15 7.54
C CYS A 96 -2.98 -19.98 8.93
N ASN A 97 -3.23 -20.93 9.82
CA ASN A 97 -2.50 -21.04 11.09
C ASN A 97 -1.14 -21.76 10.89
N MET A 98 -0.33 -21.86 11.94
CA MET A 98 0.96 -22.58 11.92
C MET A 98 0.87 -24.07 11.55
N ARG A 99 -0.32 -24.66 11.62
CA ARG A 99 -0.58 -26.04 11.18
C ARG A 99 -1.01 -26.13 9.72
N TYR A 100 -0.90 -25.02 8.98
CA TYR A 100 -1.30 -24.87 7.58
C TYR A 100 -2.80 -25.09 7.34
N GLN A 101 -3.63 -24.87 8.36
CA GLN A 101 -5.08 -24.97 8.21
C GLN A 101 -5.63 -23.57 7.91
N VAL A 102 -6.40 -23.45 6.82
CA VAL A 102 -6.92 -22.16 6.33
C VAL A 102 -8.19 -21.79 7.08
N PHE A 103 -8.26 -20.56 7.60
CA PHE A 103 -9.43 -20.06 8.34
C PHE A 103 -10.72 -20.26 7.54
N ASN A 104 -11.75 -20.84 8.14
CA ASN A 104 -13.01 -21.19 7.49
C ASN A 104 -12.87 -21.94 6.15
N GLY A 105 -11.78 -22.69 5.96
CA GLY A 105 -11.51 -23.57 4.83
C GLY A 105 -10.98 -22.89 3.56
N ASN A 106 -11.36 -21.63 3.29
CA ASN A 106 -11.06 -20.94 2.03
C ASN A 106 -10.86 -19.42 2.17
N THR A 107 -10.38 -18.96 3.33
CA THR A 107 -9.96 -17.56 3.51
C THR A 107 -8.67 -17.27 2.73
N THR A 108 -8.77 -16.39 1.74
CA THR A 108 -7.65 -16.03 0.86
C THR A 108 -7.64 -14.53 0.57
N ALA A 109 -6.53 -14.04 0.04
CA ALA A 109 -6.42 -12.67 -0.44
C ALA A 109 -5.52 -12.58 -1.68
N ASP A 110 -5.84 -11.58 -2.50
CA ASP A 110 -5.03 -11.15 -3.63
C ASP A 110 -4.59 -9.70 -3.39
N GLU A 111 -3.29 -9.46 -3.42
CA GLU A 111 -2.71 -8.13 -3.32
C GLU A 111 -2.02 -7.72 -4.62
N TYR A 112 -2.29 -6.49 -5.04
CA TYR A 112 -1.71 -5.90 -6.24
C TYR A 112 -0.93 -4.66 -5.85
N TYR A 113 0.34 -4.61 -6.25
CA TYR A 113 1.21 -3.45 -6.05
C TYR A 113 1.46 -2.80 -7.40
N THR A 114 0.98 -1.58 -7.59
CA THR A 114 1.31 -0.75 -8.77
C THR A 114 2.34 0.28 -8.35
N VAL A 115 3.59 0.11 -8.79
CA VAL A 115 4.75 0.90 -8.34
C VAL A 115 5.19 1.86 -9.43
N TYR A 116 5.49 3.10 -9.04
CA TYR A 116 5.89 4.20 -9.92
C TYR A 116 7.35 4.62 -9.76
N PRO A 117 7.93 5.29 -10.78
CA PRO A 117 9.32 5.78 -10.80
C PRO A 117 9.77 6.51 -9.55
N ASN A 118 8.91 7.34 -8.96
CA ASN A 118 9.22 8.11 -7.76
C ASN A 118 9.27 7.28 -6.46
N GLY A 119 9.06 5.97 -6.51
CA GLY A 119 9.04 5.09 -5.33
C GLY A 119 7.71 5.11 -4.56
N THR A 120 6.64 5.64 -5.17
CA THR A 120 5.27 5.53 -4.66
C THR A 120 4.59 4.29 -5.26
N ALA A 121 3.76 3.62 -4.48
CA ALA A 121 2.93 2.52 -4.96
C ALA A 121 1.50 2.60 -4.43
N ILE A 122 0.57 2.01 -5.20
CA ILE A 122 -0.74 1.62 -4.67
C ILE A 122 -0.70 0.15 -4.32
N ARG A 123 -0.99 -0.18 -3.05
CA ARG A 123 -1.35 -1.54 -2.61
C ARG A 123 -2.87 -1.64 -2.72
N LYS A 124 -3.35 -2.63 -3.46
CA LYS A 124 -4.76 -3.02 -3.50
C LYS A 124 -4.89 -4.40 -2.89
N LEU A 125 -5.53 -4.48 -1.73
CA LEU A 125 -5.90 -5.74 -1.09
C LEU A 125 -7.30 -6.15 -1.53
N VAL A 126 -7.48 -7.39 -1.99
CA VAL A 126 -8.77 -8.02 -2.26
C VAL A 126 -8.91 -9.23 -1.33
N ALA A 127 -9.75 -9.11 -0.31
CA ALA A 127 -10.00 -10.20 0.62
C ALA A 127 -11.16 -11.08 0.17
N TRP A 128 -11.00 -12.38 0.42
CA TRP A 128 -12.02 -13.40 0.30
C TRP A 128 -12.17 -14.12 1.64
N PRO A 129 -12.91 -13.56 2.62
CA PRO A 129 -13.18 -14.20 3.91
C PRO A 129 -13.89 -15.55 3.74
N GLY A 130 -13.41 -16.59 4.42
CA GLY A 130 -13.84 -17.96 4.18
C GLY A 130 -15.24 -18.32 4.71
N ASN A 131 -15.85 -19.32 4.08
CA ASN A 131 -17.22 -19.78 4.32
C ASN A 131 -17.45 -21.27 4.00
N GLU A 132 -16.40 -22.08 3.86
CA GLU A 132 -16.50 -23.51 3.50
C GLU A 132 -16.33 -24.46 4.70
N SER A 133 -15.89 -23.94 5.84
CA SER A 133 -15.69 -24.67 7.09
C SER A 133 -15.90 -23.74 8.29
N ASP A 134 -16.11 -24.33 9.46
CA ASP A 134 -16.13 -23.71 10.78
C ASP A 134 -14.76 -23.70 11.49
N LEU A 135 -13.69 -24.12 10.80
CA LEU A 135 -12.33 -24.11 11.35
C LEU A 135 -11.91 -22.69 11.77
N GLY A 136 -11.56 -22.54 13.06
CA GLY A 136 -11.26 -21.25 13.67
C GLY A 136 -12.51 -20.48 14.11
N GLY A 137 -13.72 -20.99 13.84
CA GLY A 137 -14.97 -20.46 14.33
C GLY A 137 -15.25 -19.02 13.91
N ASN A 138 -15.63 -18.19 14.88
CA ASN A 138 -15.85 -16.76 14.65
C ASN A 138 -14.54 -15.97 14.80
N PRO A 139 -14.25 -14.99 13.94
CA PRO A 139 -13.06 -14.14 14.10
C PRO A 139 -13.19 -13.21 15.32
N ASN A 140 -12.10 -12.81 16.00
CA ASN A 140 -12.15 -11.64 16.91
C ASN A 140 -12.10 -10.31 16.15
N PHE A 141 -11.33 -10.27 15.06
CA PHE A 141 -11.11 -9.08 14.25
C PHE A 141 -10.79 -9.44 12.79
N TRP A 142 -10.76 -8.43 11.93
CA TRP A 142 -10.14 -8.47 10.61
C TRP A 142 -9.19 -7.29 10.46
N GLU A 143 -7.90 -7.59 10.37
CA GLU A 143 -6.83 -6.61 10.21
C GLU A 143 -6.42 -6.52 8.73
N VAL A 144 -6.11 -5.30 8.28
CA VAL A 144 -5.81 -5.02 6.87
C VAL A 144 -4.58 -4.13 6.68
N LEU A 145 -4.03 -3.61 7.79
CA LEU A 145 -2.86 -2.75 7.81
C LEU A 145 -2.23 -2.74 9.20
N GLU A 146 -0.93 -2.92 9.22
CA GLU A 146 -0.04 -2.71 10.34
C GLU A 146 1.22 -2.02 9.82
N TYR A 147 1.75 -1.09 10.59
CA TYR A 147 3.05 -0.47 10.29
C TYR A 147 4.13 -1.33 10.92
N ILE A 148 4.80 -2.16 10.11
CA ILE A 148 5.79 -3.13 10.58
C ILE A 148 7.17 -2.75 10.09
N LEU A 149 8.11 -2.55 11.02
CA LEU A 149 9.53 -2.40 10.74
C LEU A 149 10.25 -3.74 10.93
N ILE A 150 10.96 -4.19 9.90
CA ILE A 150 11.80 -5.37 9.93
C ILE A 150 13.24 -4.92 10.12
N ASN A 151 13.91 -5.53 11.10
CA ASN A 151 15.31 -5.31 11.40
C ASN A 151 16.07 -6.59 11.08
N GLY A 152 17.03 -6.49 10.18
CA GLY A 152 17.91 -7.60 9.83
C GLY A 152 18.84 -7.96 10.98
N LYS A 153 19.33 -9.20 10.96
CA LYS A 153 20.34 -9.70 11.92
C LYS A 153 21.49 -8.70 12.05
N GLY A 154 21.86 -8.39 13.29
CA GLY A 154 22.91 -7.42 13.62
C GLY A 154 22.41 -5.99 13.83
N THR A 155 21.10 -5.73 13.69
CA THR A 155 20.50 -4.41 13.91
C THR A 155 19.33 -4.47 14.89
N ARG A 156 19.06 -3.35 15.56
CA ARG A 156 17.97 -3.19 16.53
C ARG A 156 17.04 -2.03 16.14
N PRO A 157 15.74 -2.06 16.49
CA PRO A 157 14.84 -0.95 16.22
C PRO A 157 15.40 0.41 16.71
N GLU A 158 15.99 0.45 17.91
CA GLU A 158 16.51 1.68 18.52
C GLU A 158 17.69 2.32 17.77
N GLU A 159 18.44 1.51 17.01
CA GLU A 159 19.55 1.96 16.18
C GLU A 159 19.05 2.59 14.88
N ASN A 160 17.89 2.13 14.41
CA ASN A 160 17.32 2.51 13.12
C ASN A 160 16.29 3.65 13.22
N LEU A 161 15.63 3.82 14.37
CA LEU A 161 14.53 4.77 14.56
C LEU A 161 14.97 6.13 15.12
N VAL A 162 14.25 7.18 14.73
CA VAL A 162 14.26 8.48 15.43
C VAL A 162 13.44 8.36 16.72
N LEU A 163 14.10 7.97 17.81
CA LEU A 163 13.44 7.48 19.05
C LEU A 163 12.34 8.37 19.63
N GLN A 164 12.48 9.70 19.59
CA GLN A 164 11.48 10.60 20.18
C GLN A 164 10.25 10.79 19.29
N LYS A 165 10.33 10.41 18.02
CA LYS A 165 9.31 10.59 17.00
C LYS A 165 9.33 9.37 16.06
N ALA A 166 9.30 8.17 16.61
CA ALA A 166 9.47 6.94 15.85
C ALA A 166 8.33 6.67 14.87
N PHE A 167 7.11 7.08 15.22
CA PHE A 167 5.94 6.99 14.34
C PHE A 167 5.07 8.24 14.45
N THR A 168 4.48 8.65 13.34
CA THR A 168 3.45 9.69 13.30
C THR A 168 2.24 9.27 12.50
N LEU A 169 1.05 9.66 12.97
CA LEU A 169 -0.19 9.65 12.21
C LEU A 169 -0.65 11.09 11.98
N GLN A 170 -0.85 11.49 10.73
CA GLN A 170 -1.17 12.87 10.34
C GLN A 170 -2.41 12.95 9.46
N ASN A 171 -3.13 14.08 9.51
CA ASN A 171 -4.27 14.38 8.64
C ASN A 171 -3.93 15.35 7.48
N LEU A 172 -4.92 15.74 6.68
CA LEU A 172 -4.72 16.62 5.51
C LEU A 172 -4.44 18.09 5.87
N GLU A 173 -4.74 18.49 7.10
CA GLU A 173 -4.47 19.82 7.64
C GLU A 173 -3.08 19.91 8.31
N GLY A 174 -2.35 18.79 8.34
CA GLY A 174 -1.02 18.70 8.95
C GLY A 174 -1.03 18.46 10.46
N LYS A 175 -2.20 18.30 11.09
CA LYS A 175 -2.30 17.91 12.50
C LYS A 175 -1.77 16.48 12.64
N GLU A 176 -0.82 16.30 13.55
CA GLU A 176 -0.15 15.01 13.78
C GLU A 176 -0.28 14.53 15.22
N ILE A 177 -0.29 13.21 15.38
CA ILE A 177 -0.02 12.51 16.62
C ILE A 177 1.32 11.81 16.45
N SER A 178 2.16 11.85 17.48
CA SER A 178 3.53 11.33 17.45
C SER A 178 3.77 10.34 18.59
N PHE A 179 4.49 9.27 18.29
CA PHE A 179 4.85 8.23 19.24
C PHE A 179 6.36 8.03 19.25
N SER A 180 6.92 7.88 20.45
CA SER A 180 8.31 7.49 20.65
C SER A 180 8.52 5.99 20.40
N TRP A 181 9.78 5.57 20.36
CA TRP A 181 10.19 4.18 20.50
C TRP A 181 10.88 3.93 21.85
N PRO A 182 10.49 2.87 22.59
CA PRO A 182 9.34 2.02 22.34
C PRO A 182 8.01 2.81 22.48
N PRO A 183 6.89 2.30 21.92
CA PRO A 183 5.58 2.85 22.19
C PRO A 183 5.24 2.84 23.69
N PRO A 184 4.19 3.56 24.13
CA PRO A 184 3.72 3.49 25.50
C PRO A 184 3.41 2.05 25.94
N LYS A 185 3.65 1.76 27.21
CA LYS A 185 3.31 0.47 27.83
C LYS A 185 1.78 0.35 28.00
N ASN A 186 1.26 -0.88 27.97
CA ASN A 186 -0.17 -1.20 28.13
C ASN A 186 -1.10 -0.47 27.13
N SER A 187 -0.64 -0.22 25.90
CA SER A 187 -1.33 0.68 24.96
C SER A 187 -2.27 0.00 23.94
N HIS A 188 -2.60 -1.28 24.08
CA HIS A 188 -3.43 -2.05 23.11
C HIS A 188 -4.91 -1.58 22.99
N GLY A 189 -5.23 -0.39 23.48
CA GLY A 189 -6.54 0.22 23.31
C GLY A 189 -6.72 0.88 21.95
N PRO A 190 -7.98 1.20 21.59
CA PRO A 190 -8.29 1.94 20.38
C PRO A 190 -7.70 3.35 20.46
N LEU A 191 -7.01 3.78 19.41
CA LEU A 191 -6.26 5.04 19.37
C LEU A 191 -7.14 6.26 19.65
N CYS A 192 -8.42 6.23 19.23
CA CYS A 192 -9.38 7.31 19.45
C CYS A 192 -9.77 7.49 20.92
N ALA A 193 -9.45 6.54 21.82
CA ALA A 193 -9.63 6.72 23.25
C ALA A 193 -8.70 7.78 23.81
N SER A 194 -7.45 7.83 23.32
CA SER A 194 -6.45 8.82 23.72
C SER A 194 -6.43 10.04 22.80
N TYR A 195 -6.83 9.87 21.54
CA TYR A 195 -6.82 10.90 20.51
C TYR A 195 -8.16 10.97 19.78
N PRO A 196 -9.23 11.47 20.42
CA PRO A 196 -10.58 11.46 19.86
C PRO A 196 -10.69 12.23 18.53
N GLU A 197 -9.80 13.18 18.26
CA GLU A 197 -9.79 13.95 17.01
C GLU A 197 -9.62 13.11 15.75
N ILE A 198 -9.04 11.91 15.85
CA ILE A 198 -8.80 11.06 14.68
C ILE A 198 -10.12 10.59 14.07
N ALA A 199 -11.20 10.59 14.84
CA ALA A 199 -12.53 10.26 14.35
C ALA A 199 -13.00 11.21 13.25
N ASP A 200 -12.56 12.47 13.28
CA ASP A 200 -12.98 13.51 12.34
C ASP A 200 -12.08 13.59 11.10
N TRP A 201 -10.89 12.98 11.15
CA TRP A 201 -9.92 13.05 10.04
C TRP A 201 -10.48 12.40 8.78
N LYS A 202 -10.19 13.00 7.63
CA LYS A 202 -10.60 12.47 6.30
C LYS A 202 -9.56 11.53 5.68
N MET A 203 -8.34 11.58 6.20
CA MET A 203 -7.19 10.83 5.73
C MET A 203 -6.27 10.56 6.92
N TYR A 204 -5.61 9.41 6.89
CA TYR A 204 -4.63 9.00 7.88
C TYR A 204 -3.32 8.73 7.15
N ILE A 205 -2.31 9.55 7.42
CA ILE A 205 -0.97 9.49 6.84
C ILE A 205 -0.04 8.96 7.93
N GLY A 206 0.26 7.66 7.90
CA GLY A 206 1.20 7.04 8.82
C GLY A 206 2.62 7.05 8.27
N ARG A 207 3.60 7.37 9.11
CA ARG A 207 5.02 7.44 8.76
C ARG A 207 5.88 6.91 9.90
N VAL A 208 6.81 6.02 9.59
CA VAL A 208 7.86 5.58 10.52
C VAL A 208 9.10 6.43 10.26
N HIS A 209 9.67 7.05 11.29
CA HIS A 209 10.83 7.95 11.13
C HIS A 209 12.13 7.21 11.42
N LEU A 210 12.99 7.12 10.41
CA LEU A 210 14.24 6.36 10.43
C LEU A 210 15.46 7.30 10.38
N LYS A 211 16.59 6.79 10.88
CA LYS A 211 17.88 7.49 10.83
C LYS A 211 18.61 7.16 9.54
N ASP A 212 19.14 8.18 8.87
CA ASP A 212 20.06 8.08 7.73
C ASP A 212 19.56 7.21 6.56
N ARG A 213 18.23 7.23 6.32
CA ARG A 213 17.52 6.51 5.25
C ARG A 213 16.11 7.08 5.07
N PRO A 214 15.40 6.78 3.96
CA PRO A 214 14.04 7.25 3.73
C PRO A 214 13.04 6.71 4.74
N ASP A 215 12.02 7.51 5.03
CA ASP A 215 10.93 7.13 5.91
C ASP A 215 9.85 6.40 5.13
N PRO A 216 9.49 5.16 5.51
CA PRO A 216 8.36 4.48 4.92
C PRO A 216 7.04 5.09 5.41
N TYR A 217 6.04 5.05 4.54
CA TYR A 217 4.73 5.58 4.83
C TYR A 217 3.61 4.70 4.27
N THR A 218 2.42 4.87 4.85
CA THR A 218 1.16 4.37 4.27
C THR A 218 0.07 5.41 4.51
N ILE A 219 -0.79 5.60 3.52
CA ILE A 219 -1.87 6.58 3.52
C ILE A 219 -3.18 5.86 3.21
N ILE A 220 -4.18 6.08 4.06
CA ILE A 220 -5.54 5.55 3.88
C ILE A 220 -6.58 6.66 4.00
N ALA A 221 -7.60 6.60 3.14
CA ALA A 221 -8.69 7.55 3.10
C ALA A 221 -9.85 7.08 3.97
N LYS A 222 -10.49 8.01 4.70
CA LYS A 222 -11.78 7.75 5.35
C LYS A 222 -12.90 7.84 4.31
N ASP A 223 -12.98 6.84 3.44
CA ASP A 223 -13.93 6.74 2.35
C ASP A 223 -14.30 5.29 2.09
N GLN A 224 -15.56 4.92 2.37
CA GLN A 224 -16.08 3.56 2.21
C GLN A 224 -15.91 2.96 0.80
N ARG A 225 -15.72 3.80 -0.23
CA ARG A 225 -15.52 3.36 -1.63
C ARG A 225 -14.09 2.88 -1.91
N ILE A 226 -13.12 3.38 -1.15
CA ILE A 226 -11.67 3.18 -1.36
C ILE A 226 -11.10 2.30 -0.24
N PHE A 227 -11.58 2.52 0.98
CA PHE A 227 -11.17 1.85 2.19
C PHE A 227 -12.44 1.57 3.02
N PRO A 228 -13.15 0.45 2.79
CA PRO A 228 -14.32 0.12 3.58
C PRO A 228 -13.94 -0.19 5.03
N TYR A 229 -14.72 0.31 5.98
CA TYR A 229 -14.47 0.11 7.42
C TYR A 229 -15.78 0.04 8.19
N LYS A 230 -15.77 -0.58 9.37
CA LYS A 230 -16.89 -0.50 10.32
C LYS A 230 -16.69 0.67 11.28
N PRO A 231 -17.77 1.30 11.76
CA PRO A 231 -17.69 2.29 12.83
C PRO A 231 -16.90 1.74 14.03
N CYS A 232 -16.10 2.60 14.64
CA CYS A 232 -15.22 2.20 15.73
C CYS A 232 -16.04 1.61 16.89
N THR A 233 -15.63 0.44 17.37
CA THR A 233 -16.35 -0.31 18.41
C THR A 233 -16.35 0.41 19.77
N TYR A 234 -15.36 1.28 20.00
CA TYR A 234 -15.17 2.02 21.24
C TYR A 234 -16.01 3.31 21.29
N CYS A 235 -15.71 4.29 20.44
CA CYS A 235 -16.40 5.59 20.46
C CYS A 235 -17.67 5.64 19.61
N LYS A 236 -17.96 4.58 18.83
CA LYS A 236 -19.08 4.51 17.86
C LYS A 236 -18.99 5.52 16.71
N GLY A 237 -17.85 6.19 16.54
CA GLY A 237 -17.60 7.13 15.46
C GLY A 237 -17.44 6.45 14.10
N ASP A 238 -17.79 7.17 13.03
CA ASP A 238 -17.64 6.74 11.64
C ASP A 238 -16.19 6.92 11.18
N HIS A 239 -15.29 6.06 11.67
CA HIS A 239 -13.88 6.01 11.29
C HIS A 239 -13.32 4.59 11.44
N PRO A 240 -12.24 4.25 10.70
CA PRO A 240 -11.55 2.98 10.89
C PRO A 240 -10.96 2.84 12.30
N SER A 241 -10.92 1.61 12.81
CA SER A 241 -10.38 1.31 14.14
C SER A 241 -8.87 1.17 14.06
N PHE A 242 -8.14 1.92 14.89
CA PHE A 242 -6.69 1.82 15.01
C PHE A 242 -6.29 1.33 16.41
N GLY A 243 -5.34 0.41 16.51
CA GLY A 243 -4.74 -0.03 17.77
C GLY A 243 -3.27 0.36 17.85
N LEU A 244 -2.81 0.78 19.04
CA LEU A 244 -1.39 1.10 19.29
C LEU A 244 -0.70 -0.10 19.95
N PHE A 245 0.38 -0.60 19.36
CA PHE A 245 1.14 -1.71 19.94
C PHE A 245 1.82 -1.30 21.25
N SER A 246 1.78 -2.18 22.26
CA SER A 246 2.38 -1.92 23.57
C SER A 246 3.89 -2.03 23.52
N GLY A 247 4.60 -1.06 24.09
CA GLY A 247 6.07 -1.10 24.16
C GLY A 247 6.68 -2.17 25.07
N ASP A 248 5.88 -2.92 25.84
CA ASP A 248 6.38 -4.00 26.70
C ASP A 248 6.78 -5.26 25.91
N VAL A 249 6.03 -5.60 24.85
CA VAL A 249 6.26 -6.77 23.99
C VAL A 249 5.94 -6.34 22.55
N ASN A 250 6.97 -5.92 21.82
CA ASN A 250 6.81 -5.31 20.50
C ASN A 250 7.95 -5.62 19.53
N THR A 251 8.69 -6.68 19.79
CA THR A 251 9.74 -7.14 18.88
C THR A 251 9.71 -8.65 18.85
N PHE A 252 9.43 -9.19 17.68
CA PHE A 252 9.15 -10.61 17.51
C PHE A 252 10.16 -11.26 16.56
N LYS A 253 10.43 -12.55 16.78
CA LYS A 253 11.39 -13.33 15.98
C LYS A 253 10.76 -14.45 15.16
N HIS A 254 9.43 -14.62 15.23
CA HIS A 254 8.73 -15.64 14.45
C HIS A 254 8.63 -15.29 12.96
N TRP A 255 9.07 -14.10 12.55
CA TRP A 255 9.17 -13.64 11.17
C TRP A 255 10.14 -12.43 11.08
N PRO A 256 10.85 -12.18 9.97
CA PRO A 256 11.02 -13.02 8.78
C PRO A 256 12.21 -14.01 8.94
N ALA A 257 12.55 -14.72 7.87
CA ALA A 257 13.75 -15.57 7.71
C ALA A 257 13.84 -16.82 8.60
N THR A 258 12.91 -16.99 9.54
CA THR A 258 12.82 -18.19 10.38
C THR A 258 11.88 -19.24 9.78
N ASP A 259 12.25 -20.50 9.97
CA ASP A 259 11.41 -21.66 9.65
C ASP A 259 10.77 -22.25 10.94
N MET A 260 10.71 -21.45 12.02
CA MET A 260 10.08 -21.81 13.31
C MET A 260 8.59 -22.15 13.10
N GLU A 261 8.16 -23.30 13.65
CA GLU A 261 6.76 -23.74 13.62
C GLU A 261 6.18 -24.07 15.01
N ASP A 262 6.99 -24.04 16.07
CA ASP A 262 6.67 -24.46 17.43
C ASP A 262 6.16 -23.30 18.31
N PHE A 263 5.28 -22.45 17.77
CA PHE A 263 4.64 -21.36 18.50
C PHE A 263 3.16 -21.22 18.17
N VAL A 264 2.45 -20.50 19.02
CA VAL A 264 1.05 -20.11 18.85
C VAL A 264 0.99 -18.59 18.93
N LEU A 265 0.19 -17.97 18.06
CA LEU A 265 0.06 -16.52 17.90
C LEU A 265 1.37 -15.84 17.44
N ALA A 266 2.35 -15.71 18.33
CA ALA A 266 3.62 -15.05 18.04
C ALA A 266 4.76 -15.59 18.92
N ALA A 267 6.01 -15.33 18.52
CA ALA A 267 7.19 -15.54 19.37
C ALA A 267 7.95 -14.23 19.61
N ASP A 268 8.04 -13.82 20.88
CA ASP A 268 8.84 -12.68 21.35
C ASP A 268 10.33 -12.93 21.08
N ALA A 269 11.04 -11.89 20.63
CA ALA A 269 12.47 -11.93 20.40
C ALA A 269 13.29 -11.90 21.71
N GLY A 270 12.86 -11.19 22.75
CA GLY A 270 13.58 -11.09 24.03
C GLY A 270 15.08 -10.80 23.86
N GLU A 271 15.93 -11.70 24.38
CA GLU A 271 17.39 -11.58 24.26
C GLU A 271 17.95 -11.79 22.84
N ASP A 272 17.13 -12.25 21.89
CA ASP A 272 17.53 -12.47 20.50
C ASP A 272 17.45 -11.20 19.63
N VAL A 273 16.94 -10.09 20.18
CA VAL A 273 16.93 -8.80 19.48
C VAL A 273 18.36 -8.42 19.07
N GLY A 274 18.56 -8.20 17.77
CA GLY A 274 19.87 -7.96 17.14
C GLY A 274 20.68 -9.22 16.80
N LYS A 275 20.31 -10.41 17.30
CA LYS A 275 20.99 -11.69 16.99
C LYS A 275 20.34 -12.42 15.81
N VAL A 276 19.05 -12.19 15.58
CA VAL A 276 18.25 -12.74 14.48
C VAL A 276 17.51 -11.61 13.77
N ALA A 277 16.89 -11.91 12.62
CA ALA A 277 15.93 -10.99 12.02
C ALA A 277 14.70 -10.88 12.93
N THR A 278 14.20 -9.66 13.11
CA THR A 278 13.01 -9.39 13.92
C THR A 278 12.07 -8.44 13.20
N HIS A 279 10.81 -8.42 13.61
CA HIS A 279 9.88 -7.36 13.25
C HIS A 279 9.30 -6.66 14.49
N SER A 280 8.88 -5.42 14.28
CA SER A 280 8.40 -4.51 15.32
C SER A 280 7.26 -3.67 14.78
N SER A 281 6.23 -3.50 15.60
CA SER A 281 4.94 -2.96 15.17
C SER A 281 4.70 -1.59 15.78
N PHE A 282 3.96 -0.70 15.10
CA PHE A 282 3.61 0.61 15.66
C PHE A 282 2.12 0.74 15.89
N ILE A 283 1.35 0.76 14.81
CA ILE A 283 -0.10 0.90 14.81
C ILE A 283 -0.67 -0.12 13.83
N ASN A 284 -1.82 -0.69 14.15
CA ASN A 284 -2.63 -1.41 13.19
C ASN A 284 -3.95 -0.69 12.87
N CYS A 285 -4.62 -1.16 11.84
CA CYS A 285 -5.91 -0.70 11.37
C CYS A 285 -6.78 -1.89 10.98
N GLN A 286 -7.93 -2.00 11.62
CA GLN A 286 -8.86 -3.10 11.44
C GLN A 286 -10.06 -2.69 10.58
N TYR A 287 -10.53 -3.60 9.72
CA TYR A 287 -11.85 -3.48 9.11
C TYR A 287 -12.93 -3.55 10.19
N SER A 288 -12.82 -4.53 11.10
CA SER A 288 -13.68 -4.67 12.28
C SER A 288 -12.91 -5.31 13.44
N SER A 289 -13.17 -4.83 14.65
CA SER A 289 -12.72 -5.40 15.92
C SER A 289 -13.87 -6.08 16.68
N VAL A 290 -14.98 -6.36 15.99
CA VAL A 290 -16.17 -6.98 16.58
C VAL A 290 -16.09 -8.50 16.36
N PRO A 291 -16.13 -9.32 17.43
CA PRO A 291 -16.16 -10.76 17.27
C PRO A 291 -17.34 -11.24 16.40
N GLY A 292 -17.06 -12.12 15.45
CA GLY A 292 -18.04 -12.66 14.50
C GLY A 292 -18.29 -11.80 13.26
N ASP A 293 -17.90 -10.53 13.26
CA ASP A 293 -18.03 -9.67 12.08
C ASP A 293 -17.10 -10.14 10.96
N ARG A 294 -17.58 -10.04 9.72
CA ARG A 294 -16.83 -10.41 8.52
C ARG A 294 -16.92 -9.31 7.47
N PRO A 295 -15.84 -9.05 6.72
CA PRO A 295 -15.94 -8.28 5.49
C PRO A 295 -16.83 -9.02 4.49
N PRO A 296 -17.53 -8.31 3.59
CA PRO A 296 -18.12 -8.92 2.40
C PRO A 296 -17.09 -9.77 1.63
N ARG A 297 -17.55 -10.82 0.95
CA ARG A 297 -16.73 -11.65 0.06
C ARG A 297 -17.10 -11.33 -1.41
N PRO A 298 -16.25 -10.69 -2.23
CA PRO A 298 -14.98 -10.05 -1.86
C PRO A 298 -15.17 -8.67 -1.20
N THR A 299 -14.11 -8.19 -0.56
CA THR A 299 -13.95 -6.77 -0.17
C THR A 299 -12.59 -6.27 -0.65
N SER A 300 -12.47 -4.97 -0.95
CA SER A 300 -11.20 -4.39 -1.40
C SER A 300 -10.83 -3.11 -0.67
N TRP A 301 -9.54 -2.96 -0.37
CA TRP A 301 -8.94 -1.76 0.23
C TRP A 301 -7.81 -1.25 -0.65
N LEU A 302 -7.71 0.07 -0.74
CA LEU A 302 -6.61 0.76 -1.41
C LEU A 302 -5.78 1.52 -0.40
N PHE A 303 -4.46 1.40 -0.55
CA PHE A 303 -3.46 2.08 0.25
C PHE A 303 -2.47 2.73 -0.69
N LEU A 304 -2.06 3.95 -0.37
CA LEU A 304 -0.90 4.56 -0.97
C LEU A 304 0.30 4.31 -0.05
N THR A 305 1.35 3.67 -0.54
CA THR A 305 2.52 3.26 0.24
C THR A 305 3.82 3.59 -0.50
N GLY A 306 4.92 3.70 0.21
CA GLY A 306 6.21 4.07 -0.35
C GLY A 306 7.22 4.35 0.74
N ALA A 307 8.36 4.90 0.31
CA ALA A 307 9.30 5.56 1.19
C ALA A 307 9.66 6.94 0.65
N THR A 308 10.10 7.85 1.52
CA THR A 308 10.46 9.21 1.11
C THR A 308 11.46 9.87 2.05
N ASP A 309 12.37 10.67 1.47
CA ASP A 309 13.22 11.61 2.21
C ASP A 309 12.58 13.00 2.34
N MET A 310 11.39 13.20 1.76
CA MET A 310 10.69 14.47 1.74
C MET A 310 10.00 14.76 3.10
N PRO A 311 9.78 16.03 3.45
CA PRO A 311 9.06 16.40 4.68
C PRO A 311 7.60 15.92 4.67
N SER A 312 6.95 15.87 5.84
CA SER A 312 5.55 15.41 5.94
C SER A 312 4.56 16.23 5.10
N THR A 313 4.86 17.49 4.80
CA THR A 313 4.06 18.33 3.89
C THR A 313 3.95 17.72 2.49
N PHE A 314 5.00 17.07 1.99
CA PHE A 314 4.94 16.34 0.72
C PHE A 314 3.94 15.18 0.78
N LEU A 315 3.89 14.44 1.89
CA LEU A 315 2.93 13.33 2.04
C LEU A 315 1.48 13.84 2.10
N VAL A 316 1.24 15.01 2.70
CA VAL A 316 -0.06 15.69 2.66
C VAL A 316 -0.44 16.04 1.23
N ASP A 317 0.47 16.64 0.46
CA ASP A 317 0.20 17.01 -0.94
C ASP A 317 0.00 15.77 -1.82
N LEU A 318 0.77 14.70 -1.59
CA LEU A 318 0.61 13.42 -2.29
C LEU A 318 -0.74 12.76 -1.96
N ALA A 319 -1.15 12.76 -0.69
CA ALA A 319 -2.46 12.26 -0.27
C ALA A 319 -3.60 13.03 -0.96
N LYS A 320 -3.50 14.36 -1.02
CA LYS A 320 -4.47 15.21 -1.72
C LYS A 320 -4.49 14.94 -3.22
N SER A 321 -3.32 14.83 -3.85
CA SER A 321 -3.19 14.50 -5.27
C SER A 321 -3.86 13.16 -5.62
N TRP A 322 -3.72 12.15 -4.77
CA TRP A 322 -4.32 10.83 -4.98
C TRP A 322 -5.85 10.85 -4.77
N TYR A 323 -6.32 11.52 -3.72
CA TYR A 323 -7.72 11.46 -3.32
C TYR A 323 -8.62 12.49 -4.03
N TYR A 324 -8.07 13.62 -4.45
CA TYR A 324 -8.78 14.69 -5.15
C TYR A 324 -8.27 14.85 -6.59
N PRO A 325 -8.60 13.91 -7.49
CA PRO A 325 -8.15 13.99 -8.88
C PRO A 325 -8.66 15.27 -9.56
N ALA A 326 -7.88 15.77 -10.51
CA ALA A 326 -8.25 16.90 -11.33
C ALA A 326 -9.52 16.60 -12.15
N GLN A 327 -10.28 17.65 -12.41
CA GLN A 327 -11.31 17.60 -13.43
C GLN A 327 -10.66 17.50 -14.81
N VAL A 328 -11.18 16.62 -15.65
CA VAL A 328 -10.73 16.44 -17.03
C VAL A 328 -11.87 16.80 -17.98
N GLU A 329 -11.57 17.58 -19.00
CA GLU A 329 -12.49 17.91 -20.09
C GLU A 329 -11.81 17.64 -21.43
N THR A 330 -12.34 16.69 -22.21
CA THR A 330 -11.83 16.30 -23.54
C THR A 330 -12.52 17.06 -24.66
N GLY A 331 -13.65 17.73 -24.38
CA GLY A 331 -14.52 18.36 -25.37
C GLY A 331 -15.53 17.40 -26.01
N TYR A 332 -15.52 16.12 -25.61
CA TYR A 332 -16.47 15.09 -26.07
C TYR A 332 -17.55 14.76 -25.04
N GLU A 333 -17.58 15.46 -23.90
CA GLU A 333 -18.62 15.36 -22.89
C GLU A 333 -19.94 15.97 -23.39
N ASN A 334 -21.06 15.34 -23.04
CA ASN A 334 -22.38 15.89 -23.30
C ASN A 334 -22.81 16.78 -22.12
N LYS A 335 -22.69 18.10 -22.28
CA LYS A 335 -23.05 19.06 -21.24
C LYS A 335 -24.56 19.01 -20.95
N GLY A 336 -24.92 18.62 -19.72
CA GLY A 336 -26.24 18.91 -19.14
C GLY A 336 -27.30 17.81 -19.18
N LYS A 337 -26.97 16.55 -19.46
CA LYS A 337 -27.95 15.45 -19.44
C LYS A 337 -27.73 14.43 -18.31
N ILE A 338 -26.58 13.76 -18.29
CA ILE A 338 -26.25 12.72 -17.32
C ILE A 338 -24.75 12.81 -16.99
N PRO A 339 -24.33 12.80 -15.72
CA PRO A 339 -22.92 12.79 -15.34
C PRO A 339 -22.14 11.65 -16.03
N GLY A 340 -20.97 11.97 -16.57
CA GLY A 340 -20.09 11.00 -17.26
C GLY A 340 -20.47 10.66 -18.70
N MET A 341 -21.57 11.21 -19.25
CA MET A 341 -21.95 10.92 -20.63
C MET A 341 -21.01 11.65 -21.61
N ALA A 342 -20.32 10.89 -22.45
CA ALA A 342 -19.43 11.40 -23.48
C ALA A 342 -19.57 10.60 -24.79
N ARG A 343 -19.35 11.24 -25.93
CA ARG A 343 -19.32 10.58 -27.25
C ARG A 343 -18.35 11.29 -28.18
N GLY A 344 -17.46 10.53 -28.79
CA GLY A 344 -16.60 11.01 -29.86
C GLY A 344 -15.27 10.28 -29.87
N ARG A 345 -14.24 11.00 -30.31
CA ARG A 345 -12.92 10.42 -30.58
C ARG A 345 -12.13 10.10 -29.32
N VAL A 346 -12.22 10.94 -28.29
CA VAL A 346 -11.47 10.83 -27.04
C VAL A 346 -12.44 10.79 -25.87
N LEU A 347 -12.50 9.67 -25.17
CA LEU A 347 -13.37 9.46 -24.03
C LEU A 347 -12.54 9.39 -22.75
N TYR A 348 -12.83 10.26 -21.79
CA TYR A 348 -12.31 10.13 -20.44
C TYR A 348 -13.21 9.19 -19.65
N GLU A 349 -12.64 8.15 -19.05
CA GLU A 349 -13.35 7.08 -18.35
C GLU A 349 -13.25 7.21 -16.82
N GLY A 350 -12.67 8.31 -16.35
CA GLY A 350 -12.51 8.59 -14.93
C GLY A 350 -11.10 8.32 -14.41
N TYR A 351 -10.99 8.46 -13.09
CA TYR A 351 -9.74 8.28 -12.35
C TYR A 351 -9.75 6.93 -11.63
N ALA A 352 -8.76 6.09 -11.93
CA ALA A 352 -8.59 4.78 -11.31
C ALA A 352 -7.72 4.91 -10.05
N TYR A 353 -8.35 5.04 -8.87
CA TYR A 353 -7.65 5.16 -7.58
C TYR A 353 -6.65 4.02 -7.32
N SER A 354 -6.94 2.79 -7.78
CA SER A 354 -6.06 1.64 -7.63
C SER A 354 -4.78 1.71 -8.47
N GLU A 355 -4.70 2.69 -9.38
CA GLU A 355 -3.59 2.90 -10.30
C GLU A 355 -3.14 4.37 -10.32
N MET A 356 -3.67 5.26 -9.48
CA MET A 356 -3.41 6.71 -9.56
C MET A 356 -3.53 7.33 -10.98
N ALA A 357 -4.36 6.74 -11.84
CA ALA A 357 -4.31 7.01 -13.27
C ALA A 357 -5.60 7.59 -13.83
N TYR A 358 -5.47 8.59 -14.70
CA TYR A 358 -6.54 9.11 -15.54
C TYR A 358 -6.68 8.22 -16.77
N ARG A 359 -7.86 7.61 -16.95
CA ARG A 359 -8.10 6.62 -18.00
C ARG A 359 -8.82 7.24 -19.19
N PHE A 360 -8.31 6.95 -20.37
CA PHE A 360 -8.85 7.39 -21.64
C PHE A 360 -9.01 6.22 -22.59
N ARG A 361 -10.02 6.32 -23.43
CA ARG A 361 -10.16 5.51 -24.64
C ARG A 361 -10.15 6.43 -25.84
N LYS A 362 -9.36 6.11 -26.86
CA LYS A 362 -9.34 6.88 -28.10
C LYS A 362 -9.71 6.06 -29.33
N TYR A 363 -10.16 6.75 -30.36
CA TYR A 363 -10.45 6.18 -31.68
C TYR A 363 -9.68 6.95 -32.77
N GLY A 364 -9.27 6.25 -33.83
CA GLY A 364 -8.51 6.87 -34.92
C GLY A 364 -7.08 7.25 -34.51
N GLU A 365 -6.62 8.43 -34.94
CA GLU A 365 -5.24 8.89 -34.79
C GLU A 365 -4.75 8.81 -33.31
N ASP A 366 -3.47 8.48 -33.15
CA ASP A 366 -2.73 8.45 -31.88
C ASP A 366 -2.43 9.84 -31.37
N LYS A 367 -3.51 10.55 -31.01
CA LYS A 367 -3.48 11.89 -30.45
C LYS A 367 -4.70 12.10 -29.56
N ILE A 368 -4.49 12.57 -28.35
CA ILE A 368 -5.54 13.05 -27.44
C ILE A 368 -5.21 14.45 -26.93
N GLU A 369 -6.23 15.29 -26.82
CA GLU A 369 -6.15 16.63 -26.23
C GLU A 369 -7.23 16.75 -25.16
N PHE A 370 -6.87 17.31 -24.01
CA PHE A 370 -7.80 17.55 -22.93
C PHE A 370 -7.31 18.68 -22.02
N GLN A 371 -8.26 19.32 -21.35
CA GLN A 371 -7.99 20.28 -20.28
C GLN A 371 -7.99 19.51 -18.95
N MET A 372 -6.94 19.69 -18.15
CA MET A 372 -6.89 19.22 -16.78
C MET A 372 -6.95 20.41 -15.82
N THR A 373 -7.91 20.40 -14.91
CA THR A 373 -8.13 21.47 -13.92
C THR A 373 -8.00 20.88 -12.51
N PRO A 374 -6.86 21.08 -11.83
CA PRO A 374 -6.64 20.56 -10.49
C PRO A 374 -7.59 21.20 -9.47
N LYS A 375 -8.13 20.39 -8.55
CA LYS A 375 -8.73 20.86 -7.29
C LYS A 375 -7.68 21.02 -6.20
N GLU A 376 -6.73 20.10 -6.20
CA GLU A 376 -5.49 20.08 -5.44
C GLU A 376 -4.35 19.81 -6.44
N ASN A 377 -3.11 20.14 -6.08
CA ASN A 377 -1.95 19.87 -6.91
C ASN A 377 -1.94 18.39 -7.35
N VAL A 378 -1.83 18.14 -8.66
CA VAL A 378 -1.66 16.78 -9.18
C VAL A 378 -0.17 16.50 -9.30
N ILE A 379 0.34 15.67 -8.40
CA ILE A 379 1.73 15.22 -8.36
C ILE A 379 1.86 13.97 -9.21
N ASN A 380 2.82 14.01 -10.14
CA ASN A 380 3.20 12.91 -11.00
C ASN A 380 2.01 12.22 -11.70
N PRO A 381 1.23 12.94 -12.52
CA PRO A 381 0.04 12.38 -13.14
C PRO A 381 0.35 11.17 -14.01
N VAL A 382 -0.52 10.17 -13.94
CA VAL A 382 -0.45 8.97 -14.76
C VAL A 382 -1.62 8.96 -15.75
N PHE A 383 -1.33 8.71 -17.02
CA PHE A 383 -2.31 8.60 -18.08
C PHE A 383 -2.31 7.18 -18.64
N ILE A 384 -3.48 6.56 -18.70
CA ILE A 384 -3.68 5.29 -19.42
C ILE A 384 -4.57 5.60 -20.62
N VAL A 385 -4.07 5.33 -21.83
CA VAL A 385 -4.78 5.59 -23.08
C VAL A 385 -4.92 4.28 -23.86
N ASN A 386 -6.14 3.75 -23.88
CA ASN A 386 -6.48 2.55 -24.63
C ASN A 386 -6.73 2.87 -26.12
N GLY A 387 -6.35 1.93 -26.99
CA GLY A 387 -6.48 2.03 -28.44
C GLY A 387 -5.29 2.70 -29.13
N TRP A 388 -4.14 2.83 -28.47
CA TRP A 388 -2.89 3.44 -28.99
C TRP A 388 -2.13 2.49 -29.90
N ARG A 389 -1.79 2.91 -31.13
CA ARG A 389 -1.22 2.01 -32.16
C ARG A 389 0.22 2.34 -32.54
N SER A 390 0.65 3.56 -32.28
CA SER A 390 2.02 4.01 -32.51
C SER A 390 2.96 3.40 -31.49
N SER A 391 4.23 3.22 -31.87
CA SER A 391 5.28 2.68 -31.00
C SER A 391 5.88 3.70 -30.04
N SER A 392 5.54 4.99 -30.19
CA SER A 392 5.99 6.10 -29.36
C SER A 392 4.82 6.96 -28.90
N ALA A 393 5.06 7.76 -27.87
CA ALA A 393 4.21 8.87 -27.48
C ALA A 393 5.06 9.97 -26.84
N GLY A 394 4.72 11.22 -27.13
CA GLY A 394 5.19 12.41 -26.44
C GLY A 394 4.05 13.15 -25.79
N ILE A 395 4.39 14.08 -24.89
CA ILE A 395 3.42 14.91 -24.18
C ILE A 395 3.83 16.38 -24.19
N SER A 396 2.83 17.26 -24.21
CA SER A 396 3.01 18.70 -24.06
C SER A 396 2.00 19.29 -23.08
N PHE A 397 2.46 20.29 -22.32
CA PHE A 397 1.65 21.09 -21.40
C PHE A 397 1.57 22.52 -21.94
N ASN A 398 0.36 23.01 -22.21
CA ASN A 398 0.11 24.35 -22.79
C ASN A 398 0.95 24.61 -24.06
N GLY A 399 1.14 23.58 -24.88
CA GLY A 399 1.96 23.63 -26.10
C GLY A 399 3.47 23.48 -25.88
N ARG A 400 3.97 23.51 -24.64
CA ARG A 400 5.37 23.20 -24.32
C ARG A 400 5.57 21.69 -24.30
N LYS A 401 6.33 21.15 -25.24
CA LYS A 401 6.75 19.74 -25.25
C LYS A 401 7.60 19.44 -24.02
N LEU A 402 7.29 18.34 -23.32
CA LEU A 402 8.13 17.84 -22.23
C LEU A 402 9.32 17.05 -22.81
N GLY A 403 10.47 17.15 -22.16
CA GLY A 403 11.69 16.42 -22.48
C GLY A 403 11.67 14.98 -21.96
N GLU A 404 12.65 14.18 -22.38
CA GLU A 404 12.71 12.73 -22.15
C GLU A 404 12.85 12.32 -20.68
N GLU A 405 13.35 13.21 -19.81
CA GLU A 405 13.47 12.98 -18.35
C GLU A 405 12.22 13.45 -17.57
N GLN A 406 11.26 14.07 -18.25
CA GLN A 406 10.05 14.62 -17.63
C GLN A 406 8.86 13.66 -17.73
N PHE A 407 8.99 12.52 -18.41
CA PHE A 407 7.94 11.50 -18.48
C PHE A 407 8.50 10.14 -18.91
N TRP A 408 7.81 9.08 -18.55
CA TRP A 408 8.09 7.71 -19.00
C TRP A 408 6.86 7.12 -19.67
N THR A 409 7.07 6.44 -20.80
CA THR A 409 6.01 5.79 -21.58
C THR A 409 6.23 4.31 -21.67
N GLN A 410 5.15 3.55 -21.55
CA GLN A 410 5.15 2.11 -21.75
C GLN A 410 3.94 1.76 -22.61
N ILE A 411 4.17 1.07 -23.72
CA ILE A 411 3.11 0.62 -24.63
C ILE A 411 3.08 -0.90 -24.62
N SER A 412 1.92 -1.47 -24.33
CA SER A 412 1.68 -2.91 -24.31
C SER A 412 0.43 -3.23 -25.11
N GLY A 413 0.58 -3.88 -26.27
CA GLY A 413 -0.52 -4.05 -27.20
C GLY A 413 -1.05 -2.70 -27.69
N GLU A 414 -2.33 -2.42 -27.43
CA GLU A 414 -2.97 -1.12 -27.75
C GLU A 414 -3.08 -0.18 -26.52
N ASP A 415 -2.36 -0.47 -25.43
CA ASP A 415 -2.45 0.31 -24.19
C ASP A 415 -1.18 1.13 -23.98
N LEU A 416 -1.32 2.46 -23.99
CA LEU A 416 -0.28 3.39 -23.56
C LEU A 416 -0.46 3.71 -22.07
N VAL A 417 0.60 3.52 -21.29
CA VAL A 417 0.75 4.06 -19.94
C VAL A 417 1.82 5.15 -19.99
N MET A 418 1.51 6.33 -19.47
CA MET A 418 2.44 7.45 -19.38
C MET A 418 2.44 7.99 -17.95
N TRP A 419 3.61 7.95 -17.30
CA TRP A 419 3.85 8.60 -16.02
C TRP A 419 4.61 9.91 -16.29
N VAL A 420 4.26 11.01 -15.63
CA VAL A 420 4.87 12.32 -15.88
C VAL A 420 5.56 12.86 -14.63
N ASN A 421 6.80 13.33 -14.74
CA ASN A 421 7.59 13.90 -13.64
C ASN A 421 7.27 15.38 -13.37
N GLU A 422 5.99 15.72 -13.26
CA GLU A 422 5.56 17.12 -13.14
C GLU A 422 4.49 17.29 -12.06
N ILE A 423 4.31 18.53 -11.63
CA ILE A 423 3.20 18.96 -10.79
C ILE A 423 2.27 19.83 -11.63
N ILE A 424 0.98 19.50 -11.66
CA ILE A 424 -0.06 20.32 -12.27
C ILE A 424 -0.80 21.06 -11.15
N ASP A 425 -0.50 22.35 -11.00
CA ASP A 425 -1.02 23.25 -9.95
C ASP A 425 -2.11 24.21 -10.43
N ARG A 426 -2.33 24.27 -11.75
CA ARG A 426 -3.31 25.13 -12.40
C ARG A 426 -3.91 24.45 -13.61
N ALA A 427 -4.99 25.03 -14.13
CA ALA A 427 -5.61 24.59 -15.37
C ALA A 427 -4.55 24.48 -16.49
N THR A 428 -4.36 23.27 -17.01
CA THR A 428 -3.33 22.94 -18.00
C THR A 428 -3.95 22.19 -19.17
N LYS A 429 -3.73 22.69 -20.39
CA LYS A 429 -4.06 21.95 -21.61
C LYS A 429 -2.98 20.91 -21.87
N ILE A 430 -3.39 19.65 -21.96
CA ILE A 430 -2.50 18.51 -22.21
C ILE A 430 -2.73 17.98 -23.62
N THR A 431 -1.65 17.64 -24.31
CA THR A 431 -1.68 16.90 -25.57
C THR A 431 -0.73 15.73 -25.49
N ILE A 432 -1.23 14.53 -25.74
CA ILE A 432 -0.43 13.31 -25.91
C ILE A 432 -0.55 12.90 -27.38
N SER A 433 0.57 12.73 -28.08
CA SER A 433 0.61 12.37 -29.51
C SER A 433 1.77 11.45 -29.80
N ALA A 434 1.69 10.65 -30.87
CA ALA A 434 2.78 9.78 -31.33
C ALA A 434 4.11 10.51 -31.59
#